data_AF-A0A061HTL4-F1
#
_entry.id   AF-A0A061HTL4-F1
#
_cell.length_a   1.000
_cell.length_b   1.000
_cell.length_c   1.000
_cell.angle_alpha   90.00
_cell.angle_beta   90.00
_cell.angle_gamma   90.00
#
_symmetry.space_group_name_H-M   'P 1'
#
loop_
_entity.id
_entity.type
_entity.pdbx_description
1 polymer ?
#
loop_
_entity_poly.entity_id
_entity_poly.type
_entity_poly.pdbx_seq_one_letter_code
_entity_poly.pdbx_strand_id
1 'polypeptide(L)'
;MLTPSLVSLAPQVEREIAILKLIEHPHVLKLHDVYENKKYLYLVLEHVSGGELFDYLVKKGRLTPKEARKFFRQIVSALDFCHSYSIW
;
A
#
# COMPACT_ATOMS: atom_id res chain seq x y z
N MET A 1 11.83 23.50 3.91
CA MET A 1 11.31 23.54 5.29
C MET A 1 11.56 22.17 5.90
N LEU A 2 12.51 22.09 6.83
CA LEU A 2 12.93 20.85 7.48
C LEU A 2 12.01 20.62 8.69
N THR A 3 11.14 19.61 8.65
CA THR A 3 10.39 19.18 9.84
C THR A 3 11.21 18.13 10.61
N PRO A 4 11.47 18.32 11.91
CA PRO A 4 12.15 17.33 12.74
C PRO A 4 11.13 16.23 13.12
N SER A 5 11.40 14.94 13.11
CA SER A 5 12.44 14.07 12.55
C SER A 5 11.91 12.67 12.86
N LEU A 6 11.82 11.76 11.88
CA LEU A 6 11.26 10.40 11.99
C LEU A 6 11.75 9.55 13.18
N VAL A 7 12.82 10.00 13.86
CA VAL A 7 13.62 9.48 14.99
C VAL A 7 12.84 8.83 16.17
N SER A 8 11.51 8.91 16.27
CA SER A 8 10.75 8.26 17.36
C SER A 8 9.76 7.18 16.91
N LEU A 9 9.70 6.84 15.62
CA LEU A 9 8.84 5.74 15.16
C LEU A 9 9.54 4.40 15.40
N ALA A 10 8.74 3.33 15.47
CA ALA A 10 9.32 1.99 15.46
C ALA A 10 10.13 1.83 14.16
N PRO A 11 11.37 1.30 14.19
CA PRO A 11 12.22 1.20 13.00
C PRO A 11 11.56 0.48 11.82
N GLN A 12 10.62 -0.44 12.10
CA GLN A 12 9.83 -1.08 11.05
C GLN A 12 8.94 -0.07 10.30
N VAL A 13 8.28 0.85 11.02
CA VAL A 13 7.37 1.84 10.42
C VAL A 13 8.14 2.84 9.55
N GLU A 14 9.30 3.32 10.01
CA GLU A 14 10.15 4.21 9.20
C GLU A 14 10.58 3.55 7.89
N ARG A 15 10.99 2.28 7.98
CA ARG A 15 11.37 1.48 6.80
C ARG A 15 10.19 1.33 5.84
N GLU A 16 9.00 0.97 6.32
CA GLU A 16 7.81 0.83 5.46
C GLU A 16 7.46 2.16 4.77
N ILE A 17 7.56 3.29 5.47
CA ILE A 17 7.31 4.61 4.87
C ILE A 17 8.34 4.95 3.80
N ALA A 18 9.63 4.67 4.06
CA ALA A 18 10.69 4.89 3.10
C ALA A 18 10.48 4.03 1.84
N ILE A 19 10.09 2.77 2.02
CA ILE A 19 9.73 1.84 0.93
C ILE A 19 8.55 2.40 0.13
N LEU A 20 7.44 2.75 0.79
CA LEU A 20 6.22 3.25 0.13
C LEU A 20 6.42 4.56 -0.63
N LYS A 21 7.38 5.41 -0.22
CA LYS A 21 7.74 6.64 -0.95
C LYS A 21 8.48 6.38 -2.27
N LEU A 22 9.11 5.22 -2.42
CA LEU A 22 9.94 4.88 -3.58
C LEU A 22 9.22 3.96 -4.58
N ILE A 23 8.12 3.33 -4.17
CA ILE A 23 7.36 2.42 -5.03
C ILE A 23 6.42 3.20 -5.96
N GLU A 24 6.46 2.85 -7.24
CA GLU A 24 5.46 3.27 -8.21
C GLU A 24 5.06 2.08 -9.08
N HIS A 25 3.86 1.55 -8.84
CA HIS A 25 3.30 0.42 -9.58
C HIS A 25 1.77 0.51 -9.62
N PRO A 26 1.10 0.24 -10.76
CA PRO A 26 -0.35 0.42 -10.91
C PRO A 26 -1.25 -0.42 -10.00
N HIS A 27 -0.68 -1.41 -9.31
CA HIS A 27 -1.39 -2.29 -8.36
C HIS A 27 -0.83 -2.20 -6.94
N VAL A 28 -0.04 -1.16 -6.62
CA VAL A 28 0.42 -0.84 -5.26
C VAL A 28 -0.08 0.56 -4.90
N LEU A 29 -0.60 0.73 -3.69
CA LEU A 29 -1.14 1.99 -3.23
C LEU A 29 -0.04 3.04 -3.10
N LYS A 30 -0.21 4.21 -3.72
CA LYS A 30 0.78 5.29 -3.68
C LYS A 30 0.68 6.09 -2.37
N LEU A 31 1.83 6.36 -1.77
CA LEU A 31 1.98 7.31 -0.67
C LEU A 31 2.43 8.66 -1.25
N HIS A 32 1.54 9.66 -1.19
CA HIS A 32 1.83 11.01 -1.69
C HIS A 32 2.69 11.81 -0.71
N ASP A 33 2.37 11.75 0.58
CA ASP A 33 3.08 12.55 1.59
C ASP A 33 2.90 11.98 2.99
N VAL A 34 3.75 12.43 3.92
CA VAL A 34 3.72 12.05 5.33
C VAL A 34 3.86 13.30 6.19
N TYR A 35 2.92 13.49 7.10
CA TYR A 35 2.97 14.55 8.11
C TYR A 35 3.00 13.93 9.50
N GLU A 36 3.66 14.59 10.44
CA GLU A 36 3.70 14.16 11.83
C GLU A 36 3.49 15.32 12.79
N ASN A 37 2.94 15.02 13.95
CA ASN A 37 2.98 15.88 15.12
C ASN A 37 3.30 15.04 16.36
N LYS A 38 3.30 15.65 17.55
CA LYS A 38 3.67 14.98 18.81
C LYS A 38 2.86 13.72 19.13
N LYS A 39 1.68 13.52 18.52
CA LYS A 39 0.74 12.45 18.88
C LYS A 39 0.36 11.56 17.69
N TYR A 40 0.41 12.07 16.47
CA TYR A 40 -0.15 11.40 15.31
C TYR A 40 0.79 11.47 14.11
N LEU A 41 0.77 10.36 13.36
CA LEU A 41 1.35 10.22 12.03
C LEU A 41 0.21 10.20 11.01
N TYR A 42 0.33 11.03 9.99
CA TYR A 42 -0.67 11.17 8.92
C TYR A 42 -0.04 10.72 7.61
N LEU A 43 -0.64 9.70 6.99
CA LEU A 43 -0.25 9.20 5.68
C LEU A 43 -1.23 9.72 4.63
N VAL A 44 -0.74 10.49 3.67
CA VAL A 44 -1.55 10.96 2.55
C VAL A 44 -1.44 9.93 1.43
N LEU A 45 -2.46 9.09 1.29
CA LEU A 45 -2.49 7.97 0.35
C LEU A 45 -3.35 8.30 -0.88
N GLU A 46 -3.13 7.58 -1.97
CA GLU A 46 -4.01 7.57 -3.13
C GLU A 46 -5.46 7.20 -2.71
N HIS A 47 -6.44 7.90 -3.26
CA HIS A 47 -7.85 7.59 -3.02
C HIS A 47 -8.34 6.49 -3.97
N VAL A 48 -8.73 5.34 -3.40
CA VAL A 48 -9.29 4.20 -4.14
C VAL A 48 -10.80 4.11 -3.89
N SER A 49 -11.61 4.55 -4.86
CA SER A 49 -13.08 4.58 -4.73
C SER A 49 -13.77 3.21 -4.87
N GLY A 50 -13.01 2.15 -5.17
CA GLY A 50 -13.53 0.80 -5.43
C GLY A 50 -13.89 -0.01 -4.18
N GLY A 51 -13.52 0.47 -2.98
CA GLY A 51 -13.68 -0.25 -1.72
C GLY A 51 -12.74 -1.46 -1.61
N GLU A 52 -13.02 -2.33 -0.65
CA GLU A 52 -12.18 -3.48 -0.34
C GLU A 52 -12.55 -4.74 -1.14
N LEU A 53 -11.53 -5.49 -1.57
CA LEU A 53 -11.75 -6.79 -2.22
C LEU A 53 -12.42 -7.79 -1.27
N PHE A 54 -12.15 -7.71 0.03
CA PHE A 54 -12.79 -8.55 1.03
C PHE A 54 -14.32 -8.34 1.05
N ASP A 55 -14.77 -7.09 1.14
CA ASP A 55 -16.19 -6.76 1.11
C ASP A 55 -16.87 -7.22 -0.19
N TYR A 56 -16.15 -7.08 -1.32
CA TYR A 56 -16.62 -7.58 -2.60
C TYR A 56 -16.85 -9.09 -2.57
N LEU A 57 -15.91 -9.85 -1.99
CA LEU A 57 -16.02 -11.30 -1.84
C LEU A 57 -17.14 -11.71 -0.89
N VAL A 58 -17.30 -11.03 0.24
CA VAL A 58 -18.39 -11.30 1.20
C VAL A 58 -19.75 -11.09 0.55
N LYS A 59 -19.93 -10.00 -0.21
CA LYS A 59 -21.21 -9.68 -0.86
C LYS A 59 -21.52 -10.61 -2.04
N LYS A 60 -20.51 -10.98 -2.83
CA LYS A 60 -20.71 -11.76 -4.06
C LYS A 60 -20.64 -13.28 -3.85
N GLY A 61 -19.92 -13.73 -2.83
CA GLY A 61 -19.56 -15.13 -2.66
C GLY A 61 -18.48 -15.56 -3.66
N ARG A 62 -18.52 -16.82 -4.10
CA ARG A 62 -17.46 -17.43 -4.91
C ARG A 62 -17.35 -16.76 -6.28
N LEU A 63 -16.14 -16.33 -6.63
CA LEU A 63 -15.84 -15.75 -7.94
C LEU A 63 -15.74 -16.81 -9.03
N THR A 64 -16.09 -16.42 -10.26
CA THR A 64 -15.79 -17.25 -11.43
C THR A 64 -14.27 -17.31 -11.66
N PRO A 65 -13.74 -18.36 -12.30
CA PRO A 65 -12.31 -18.46 -12.61
C PRO A 65 -11.77 -17.25 -13.41
N LYS A 66 -12.61 -16.67 -14.28
CA LYS A 66 -12.23 -15.49 -15.09
C LYS A 66 -12.02 -14.25 -14.23
N GLU A 67 -12.88 -14.02 -13.25
CA GLU A 67 -12.79 -12.87 -12.33
C GLU A 67 -11.67 -13.06 -11.32
N ALA A 68 -11.57 -14.25 -10.73
CA ALA A 68 -10.49 -14.60 -9.82
C ALA A 68 -9.12 -14.38 -10.48
N ARG A 69 -8.95 -14.82 -11.73
CA ARG A 69 -7.71 -14.60 -12.50
C ARG A 69 -7.38 -13.12 -12.68
N LYS A 70 -8.39 -12.24 -12.83
CA LYS A 70 -8.17 -10.79 -12.98
C LYS A 70 -7.51 -10.24 -11.71
N PHE A 71 -8.11 -10.46 -10.54
CA PHE A 71 -7.54 -10.02 -9.26
C PHE A 71 -6.19 -10.65 -8.99
N PHE A 72 -6.07 -11.97 -9.22
CA PHE A 72 -4.82 -12.69 -9.00
C PHE A 72 -3.67 -12.11 -9.84
N ARG A 73 -3.90 -11.80 -11.12
CA ARG A 73 -2.87 -11.17 -11.96
C ARG A 73 -2.43 -9.81 -11.43
N GLN A 74 -3.36 -9.01 -10.92
CA GLN A 74 -3.02 -7.70 -10.33
C GLN A 74 -2.16 -7.87 -9.07
N ILE A 75 -2.55 -8.79 -8.19
CA ILE A 75 -1.83 -9.10 -6.95
C ILE A 75 -0.42 -9.62 -7.25
N VAL A 76 -0.30 -10.63 -8.13
CA VAL A 76 1.02 -11.20 -8.46
C VAL A 76 1.90 -10.18 -9.17
N SER A 77 1.33 -9.32 -10.04
CA SER A 77 2.07 -8.21 -10.65
C SER A 77 2.63 -7.24 -9.60
N ALA A 78 1.85 -6.90 -8.56
CA ALA A 78 2.33 -6.07 -7.46
C ALA A 78 3.42 -6.77 -6.62
N LEU A 79 3.24 -8.04 -6.30
CA LEU A 79 4.20 -8.82 -5.52
C LEU A 79 5.54 -9.00 -6.25
N ASP A 80 5.49 -9.31 -7.55
CA ASP A 80 6.69 -9.43 -8.39
C ASP A 80 7.48 -8.12 -8.41
N PHE A 81 6.79 -6.99 -8.56
CA PHE A 81 7.39 -5.67 -8.40
C PHE A 81 8.02 -5.51 -7.01
N CYS A 82 7.28 -5.69 -5.92
CA CYS A 82 7.83 -5.50 -4.57
C CYS A 82 9.05 -6.38 -4.28
N HIS A 83 9.01 -7.67 -4.63
CA HIS A 83 10.13 -8.59 -4.43
C HIS A 83 11.36 -8.19 -5.26
N SER A 84 11.18 -7.65 -6.47
CA SER A 84 12.30 -7.16 -7.29
C SER A 84 13.04 -5.97 -6.65
N TYR A 85 12.37 -5.22 -5.78
CA TYR A 85 12.96 -4.14 -4.97
C TYR A 85 13.35 -4.61 -3.55
N SER A 86 13.43 -5.93 -3.32
CA SER A 86 13.83 -6.54 -2.03
C SER A 86 12.91 -6.19 -0.86
N ILE A 87 11.62 -5.99 -1.13
CA ILE A 87 10.58 -5.82 -0.12
C ILE A 87 9.94 -7.19 0.09
N TRP A 88 10.08 -7.75 1.30
CA TRP A 88 9.66 -9.11 1.66
C TRP A 88 8.71 -9.11 2.86
#